data_AF-A0A024TQG9-F1
#
_entry.id   AF-A0A024TQG9-F1
#
_cell.length_a   1.000
_cell.length_b   1.000
_cell.length_c   1.000
_cell.angle_alpha   90.00
_cell.angle_beta   90.00
_cell.angle_gamma   90.00
#
_symmetry.space_group_name_H-M   'P 1'
#
loop_
_entity.id
_entity.type
_entity.pdbx_description
1 polymer ?
#
loop_
_entity_poly.entity_id
_entity_poly.type
_entity_poly.pdbx_seq_one_letter_code
_entity_poly.pdbx_strand_id
1 'polypeptide(L)' 'MDEDVWHFHLRELLKFELVGPATLLVDNLSAQVSVPARRAVDDELCAFLVPLSSKKTSVRQLLMSG' A
#
# COMPACT_ATOMS: atom_id res chain seq x y z
N MET A 1 -3.80 -12.62 -1.32
CA MET A 1 -2.44 -12.15 -1.61
C MET A 1 -1.64 -12.35 -0.35
N ASP A 2 -0.53 -13.07 -0.47
CA ASP A 2 0.28 -13.44 0.68
C ASP A 2 1.24 -12.30 1.05
N GLU A 3 1.77 -12.34 2.27
CA GLU A 3 2.60 -11.26 2.81
C GLU A 3 3.88 -11.05 1.99
N ASP A 4 4.54 -12.14 1.56
CA ASP A 4 5.74 -12.07 0.72
C ASP A 4 5.48 -11.42 -0.64
N VAL A 5 4.34 -11.76 -1.27
CA VAL A 5 3.92 -11.19 -2.55
C VAL A 5 3.61 -9.69 -2.39
N TRP A 6 2.99 -9.31 -1.27
CA TRP A 6 2.72 -7.92 -0.98
C TRP A 6 4.01 -7.10 -0.81
N HIS A 7 4.96 -7.63 -0.04
CA HIS A 7 6.25 -6.97 0.16
C HIS A 7 7.03 -6.82 -1.15
N PHE A 8 6.98 -7.83 -2.02
CA PHE A 8 7.55 -7.74 -3.35
C PHE A 8 6.92 -6.59 -4.15
N HIS A 9 5.58 -6.47 -4.14
CA HIS A 9 4.90 -5.37 -4.83
C HIS A 9 5.26 -3.99 -4.27
N LEU A 10 5.35 -3.84 -2.95
CA LEU A 10 5.76 -2.57 -2.32
C LEU A 10 7.15 -2.13 -2.76
N ARG A 11 8.12 -3.05 -2.69
CA ARG A 11 9.55 -2.72 -2.88
C ARG A 11 9.98 -2.65 -4.33
N GLU A 12 9.50 -3.58 -5.15
CA GLU A 12 10.00 -3.78 -6.51
C GLU A 12 9.13 -3.13 -7.58
N LEU A 13 7.88 -2.78 -7.27
CA LEU A 13 6.98 -2.14 -8.23
C LEU A 13 6.58 -0.74 -7.77
N LEU A 14 5.87 -0.64 -6.64
CA LEU A 14 5.27 0.62 -6.18
C LEU A 14 6.30 1.70 -5.89
N LYS A 15 7.47 1.33 -5.35
CA LYS A 15 8.56 2.29 -5.09
C LYS A 15 8.95 3.13 -6.31
N PHE A 16 8.88 2.56 -7.53
CA PHE A 16 9.24 3.26 -8.76
C PHE A 16 8.10 4.12 -9.32
N GLU A 17 6.86 3.85 -8.91
CA GLU A 17 5.67 4.59 -9.35
C GLU A 17 5.34 5.78 -8.45
N LEU A 18 5.82 5.78 -7.21
CA LEU A 18 5.59 6.86 -6.26
C LEU A 18 6.48 8.07 -6.57
N VAL A 19 5.86 9.17 -7.00
CA VAL A 19 6.53 10.46 -7.18
C VAL A 19 6.10 11.40 -6.05
N GLY A 20 6.94 11.51 -5.02
CA GLY A 20 6.70 12.39 -3.87
C GLY A 20 5.83 11.77 -2.77
N PRO A 21 5.34 12.58 -1.81
CA PRO A 21 4.54 12.10 -0.69
C PRO A 21 3.27 11.42 -1.19
N ALA A 22 3.09 10.15 -0.86
CA ALA A 22 1.99 9.34 -1.37
C ALA A 22 1.14 8.72 -0.26
N THR A 23 -0.09 8.34 -0.60
CA THR A 23 -0.97 7.57 0.27
C THR A 23 -1.39 6.30 -0.45
N LEU A 24 -1.01 5.15 0.11
CA LEU A 24 -1.35 3.83 -0.38
C LEU A 24 -2.67 3.38 0.23
N LEU A 25 -3.70 3.39 -0.59
CA LEU A 25 -5.02 2.87 -0.22
C LEU A 25 -5.06 1.37 -0.53
N VAL A 26 -5.20 0.55 0.51
CA VAL A 26 -5.15 -0.91 0.40
C VAL A 26 -6.39 -1.55 1.01
N ASP A 27 -6.68 -2.79 0.64
CA ASP A 27 -7.75 -3.55 1.29
C ASP A 27 -7.36 -3.85 2.75
N ASN A 28 -8.36 -4.03 3.61
CA ASN A 28 -8.14 -4.45 5.01
C ASN A 28 -7.82 -5.95 5.13
N LEU A 29 -7.03 -6.48 4.20
CA LEU A 29 -6.50 -7.84 4.25
C LEU A 29 -5.32 -7.88 5.22
N SER A 30 -5.25 -8.91 6.06
CA SER A 30 -4.23 -9.05 7.11
C SER A 30 -2.80 -8.87 6.61
N ALA A 31 -2.48 -9.42 5.43
CA ALA A 31 -1.17 -9.29 4.80
C ALA A 31 -0.86 -7.86 4.33
N GLN A 32 -1.87 -7.10 3.88
CA GLN A 32 -1.68 -5.74 3.38
C GLN A 32 -1.57 -4.72 4.50
N VAL A 33 -2.19 -4.98 5.66
CA VAL A 33 -2.22 -4.08 6.82
C VAL A 33 -1.30 -4.52 7.96
N SER A 34 -0.46 -5.53 7.70
CA SER A 34 0.47 -6.10 8.69
C SER A 34 1.48 -5.05 9.18
N VAL A 35 2.08 -5.31 10.34
CA VAL A 35 3.15 -4.44 10.86
C VAL A 35 4.35 -4.38 9.90
N PRO A 36 4.82 -5.50 9.32
CA PRO A 36 5.81 -5.47 8.25
C PRO A 36 5.41 -4.58 7.07
N ALA A 37 4.19 -4.71 6.57
CA ALA A 37 3.69 -3.90 5.45
C ALA A 37 3.72 -2.39 5.76
N ARG A 38 3.27 -2.00 6.97
CA ARG A 38 3.32 -0.60 7.42
C ARG A 38 4.75 -0.07 7.47
N ARG A 39 5.69 -0.85 8.01
CA ARG A 39 7.11 -0.46 8.05
C ARG A 39 7.70 -0.29 6.67
N ALA A 40 7.43 -1.21 5.74
CA ALA A 40 7.91 -1.07 4.37
C ALA A 40 7.38 0.22 3.72
N VAL A 41 6.11 0.55 3.95
CA VAL A 41 5.50 1.77 3.41
C VAL A 41 6.06 3.06 4.03
N ASP A 42 6.18 3.10 5.35
CA ASP A 42 6.68 4.27 6.07
C ASP A 42 8.20 4.46 5.83
N ASP A 43 9.00 3.40 5.99
CA ASP A 43 10.46 3.48 6.00
C ASP A 43 11.08 3.47 4.59
N GLU A 44 10.47 2.77 3.62
CA GLU A 44 11.07 2.55 2.30
C GLU A 44 10.39 3.32 1.17
N LEU A 45 9.08 3.57 1.28
CA LEU A 45 8.30 4.27 0.26
C LEU A 45 7.99 5.73 0.64
N CYS A 46 8.29 6.15 1.89
CA CYS A 46 7.95 7.47 2.41
C CYS A 46 6.47 7.84 2.18
N ALA A 47 5.58 6.86 2.32
CA ALA A 47 4.16 6.97 2.02
C ALA A 47 3.31 6.58 3.23
N PHE A 48 2.01 6.89 3.19
CA PHE A 48 1.07 6.51 4.26
C PHE A 48 0.22 5.33 3.83
N LEU A 49 0.16 4.28 4.66
CA LEU A 49 -0.71 3.14 4.43
C LEU A 49 -2.10 3.34 5.05
N VAL A 50 -3.14 3.35 4.23
CA VAL A 50 -4.54 3.53 4.65
C VAL A 50 -5.37 2.30 4.28
N PRO A 51 -5.92 1.57 5.26
CA PRO A 51 -6.79 0.44 4.99
C PRO A 51 -8.23 0.89 4.66
N LEU A 52 -8.83 0.26 3.68
CA LEU A 52 -10.25 0.41 3.36
C LEU A 52 -11.11 -0.21 4.47
N SER A 53 -12.14 0.50 4.94
CA SER A 53 -13.11 -0.08 5.88
C SER A 53 -13.73 -1.35 5.27
N SER A 54 -13.81 -2.46 6.01
CA SER A 54 -14.27 -3.79 5.53
C SER A 54 -15.63 -3.85 4.82
N LYS A 55 -16.39 -2.75 4.77
CA LYS A 55 -17.68 -2.63 4.05
C LYS A 55 -17.59 -1.90 2.71
N LYS A 56 -16.39 -1.47 2.29
CA LYS A 56 -16.17 -0.66 1.08
C LYS A 56 -15.16 -1.34 0.16
N THR A 57 -15.52 -2.46 -0.44
CA THR A 57 -14.77 -3.11 -1.54
C THR A 57 -14.93 -2.39 -2.89
N SER A 58 -15.37 -1.12 -2.89
CA SER A 58 -15.66 -0.35 -4.11
C SER A 58 -15.07 1.05 -4.06
N VAL A 59 -13.86 1.20 -3.53
CA VAL A 59 -13.07 2.41 -3.79
C VAL A 59 -12.05 2.03 -4.85
N ARG A 60 -12.36 2.40 -6.10
CA ARG A 60 -11.45 2.28 -7.24
C ARG A 60 -10.12 2.91 -6.82
N GLN A 61 -9.03 2.14 -6.89
CA GLN A 61 -7.66 2.63 -6.73
C GLN A 61 -7.48 3.83 -7.66
N LEU A 62 -7.50 5.03 -7.07
CA LEU A 62 -7.22 6.25 -7.80
C LEU A 62 -5.72 6.50 -7.62
N LEU A 63 -4.93 5.92 -8.53
CA LEU A 63 -3.52 6.26 -8.69
C LEU A 63 -3.47 7.66 -9.31
N MET A 64 -3.63 8.70 -8.49
CA MET A 64 -3.47 10.09 -8.94
C MET A 64 -1.99 10.46 -8.82
N SER A 65 -1.24 10.33 -9.92
CA SER A 65 0.00 11.08 -10.10
C SER A 65 -0.38 12.53 -10.46
N GLY A 66 0.02 13.49 -9.64
CA GLY A 66 -0.04 14.92 -9.97
C GLY A 66 1.22 15.39 -10.69
#